data_AF-A0A925ADJ9-F1
#
_entry.id   AF-A0A925ADJ9-F1
#
_cell.length_a   1.000
_cell.length_b   1.000
_cell.length_c   1.000
_cell.angle_alpha   90.00
_cell.angle_beta   90.00
_cell.angle_gamma   90.00
#
_symmetry.space_group_name_H-M   'P 1'
#
loop_
_entity.id
_entity.type
_entity.pdbx_description
1 polymer ?
#
loop_
_entity_poly.entity_id
_entity_poly.type
_entity_poly.pdbx_seq_one_letter_code
_entity_poly.pdbx_strand_id
1 'polypeptide(L)'
;MSLTPSKHIAADSPSAAPQNGQPPHSTNNTGAPVWPRTRRPLRIAILGWARLSSQGWEGSGYNLSASELGRGLVMSGHEVCYLQAGMNYRLRNRRPHIALRETWGGIRCFDLRNSPNLSPAAANFQNMQAEMSCTEETRLVLDWLDEVGAEVVHIHSLEGYGLDLIPAIRRGTVADRPASPVRPVVVTPHNYWYVCPQVDLLHQEHRVCMDYDGGRRCVTCLPVSDAREVKRTRASRQSIEEYFGPYVADLSRRFRSSIKPTLRRLRTGKLVDRYIPGPVNPDRLIDPELALGFEGVSADQMQSQTDGQVKHDLPLAHGEHPRMLEPCAADTNQQFLRADHHLKVLNDYGKRRVVGIDSLNAASMITPPSNFLLKAHVAMGLIESKARWVRLGQPHFDQINRRARRSPFYNTSPWDPTTANRPLRLGFYGTTRNNKGLEVLLQA
;
A
#
# COMPACT_ATOMS: atom_id res chain seq x y z
N MET A 1 -31.78 39.41 38.36
CA MET A 1 -32.28 39.29 39.74
C MET A 1 -33.28 38.15 39.75
N SER A 2 -32.79 36.93 39.93
CA SER A 2 -32.68 36.21 41.20
C SER A 2 -34.01 35.57 41.59
N LEU A 3 -34.08 34.24 41.52
CA LEU A 3 -34.34 33.34 42.64
C LEU A 3 -34.84 31.98 42.12
N THR A 4 -33.92 31.01 42.04
CA THR A 4 -34.21 29.59 42.33
C THR A 4 -34.69 29.45 43.78
N PRO A 5 -35.53 28.46 44.17
CA PRO A 5 -34.97 27.13 44.48
C PRO A 5 -35.91 25.89 44.47
N SER A 6 -35.25 24.73 44.50
CA SER A 6 -35.54 23.52 45.31
C SER A 6 -36.66 22.52 44.97
N LYS A 7 -36.16 21.31 44.65
CA LYS A 7 -36.27 20.04 45.41
C LYS A 7 -37.56 19.18 45.42
N HIS A 8 -37.25 17.89 45.20
CA HIS A 8 -37.88 16.64 45.65
C HIS A 8 -39.18 16.17 44.98
N ILE A 9 -39.19 14.93 44.49
CA ILE A 9 -39.77 13.74 45.18
C ILE A 9 -39.57 12.50 44.28
N ALA A 10 -39.19 11.38 44.90
CA ALA A 10 -39.17 10.04 44.32
C ALA A 10 -40.56 9.41 44.39
N ALA A 11 -40.93 8.57 43.41
CA ALA A 11 -42.04 7.64 43.55
C ALA A 11 -41.86 6.42 42.64
N ASP A 12 -42.35 5.30 43.18
CA ASP A 12 -42.10 3.92 42.81
C ASP A 12 -42.78 3.42 41.53
N SER A 13 -42.17 2.33 41.02
CA SER A 13 -42.56 1.32 40.03
C SER A 13 -44.06 0.98 39.90
N PRO A 14 -44.50 0.41 38.76
CA PRO A 14 -44.50 -1.05 38.70
C PRO A 14 -44.12 -1.70 37.34
N SER A 15 -43.43 -2.83 37.52
CA SER A 15 -43.36 -4.05 36.70
C SER A 15 -44.49 -4.25 35.67
N ALA A 16 -44.10 -4.46 34.41
CA ALA A 16 -44.91 -5.11 33.39
C ALA A 16 -44.13 -6.29 32.79
N ALA A 17 -44.76 -7.46 32.80
CA ALA A 17 -44.24 -8.73 32.30
C ALA A 17 -44.00 -8.71 30.78
N PRO A 18 -43.01 -9.45 30.25
CA PRO A 18 -42.82 -9.60 28.81
C PRO A 18 -43.88 -10.56 28.24
N GLN A 19 -44.80 -10.02 27.45
CA GLN A 19 -45.62 -10.81 26.55
C GLN A 19 -44.76 -11.32 25.38
N ASN A 20 -44.81 -12.63 25.15
CA ASN A 20 -44.28 -13.30 23.96
C ASN A 20 -44.94 -12.72 22.69
N GLY A 21 -44.27 -11.74 22.08
CA GLY A 21 -44.61 -11.22 20.76
C GLY A 21 -43.65 -11.79 19.73
N GLN A 22 -44.19 -12.49 18.73
CA GLN A 22 -43.47 -12.82 17.49
C GLN A 22 -42.82 -11.54 16.92
N PRO A 23 -41.58 -11.60 16.41
CA PRO A 23 -40.95 -10.44 15.81
C PRO A 23 -41.80 -9.98 14.61
N PRO A 24 -42.13 -8.68 14.50
CA PRO A 24 -42.89 -8.18 13.39
C PRO A 24 -42.13 -8.48 12.09
N HIS A 25 -42.79 -9.16 11.15
CA HIS A 25 -42.34 -9.27 9.77
C HIS A 25 -42.28 -7.87 9.15
N SER A 26 -41.12 -7.23 9.29
CA SER A 26 -40.78 -5.96 8.65
C SER A 26 -40.70 -6.18 7.13
N THR A 27 -41.78 -5.89 6.42
CA THR A 27 -41.82 -5.79 4.95
C THR A 27 -41.35 -4.42 4.47
N ASN A 28 -40.22 -3.92 4.97
CA ASN A 28 -39.57 -2.72 4.42
C ASN A 28 -38.81 -3.08 3.14
N ASN A 29 -39.58 -3.22 2.07
CA ASN A 29 -39.12 -3.42 0.70
C ASN A 29 -38.68 -2.07 0.12
N THR A 30 -37.52 -1.54 0.54
CA THR A 30 -37.02 -0.23 0.07
C THR A 30 -36.46 -0.25 -1.35
N GLY A 31 -36.62 -1.34 -2.11
CA GLY A 31 -36.18 -1.43 -3.52
C GLY A 31 -34.68 -1.24 -3.75
N ALA A 32 -33.89 -1.10 -2.68
CA ALA A 32 -32.45 -1.01 -2.80
C ALA A 32 -31.91 -2.37 -3.28
N PRO A 33 -31.02 -2.39 -4.30
CA PRO A 33 -30.45 -3.65 -4.77
C PRO A 33 -29.73 -4.36 -3.62
N VAL A 34 -30.17 -5.58 -3.32
CA VAL A 34 -29.56 -6.44 -2.30
C VAL A 34 -28.18 -6.86 -2.78
N TRP A 35 -27.17 -6.76 -1.92
CA TRP A 35 -25.83 -7.24 -2.24
C TRP A 35 -25.87 -8.74 -2.58
N PRO A 36 -25.30 -9.19 -3.70
CA PRO A 36 -25.34 -10.61 -4.08
C PRO A 36 -24.70 -11.48 -3.01
N ARG A 37 -25.37 -12.57 -2.59
CA ARG A 37 -24.80 -13.56 -1.67
C ARG A 37 -24.55 -14.88 -2.37
N THR A 38 -23.40 -15.50 -2.10
CA THR A 38 -23.08 -16.84 -2.58
C THR A 38 -23.92 -17.89 -1.84
N ARG A 39 -24.32 -18.96 -2.55
CA ARG A 39 -24.89 -20.17 -1.94
C ARG A 39 -23.82 -21.15 -1.44
N ARG A 40 -22.56 -20.90 -1.81
CA ARG A 40 -21.39 -21.69 -1.43
C ARG A 40 -20.32 -20.73 -0.91
N PRO A 41 -20.36 -20.40 0.40
CA PRO A 41 -19.28 -19.70 1.07
C PRO A 41 -17.93 -20.37 0.79
N LEU A 42 -16.88 -19.55 0.66
CA LEU A 42 -15.51 -20.02 0.52
C LEU A 42 -14.67 -19.39 1.63
N ARG A 43 -13.58 -20.05 1.99
CA ARG A 43 -12.52 -19.49 2.82
C ARG A 43 -11.42 -18.90 1.96
N ILE A 44 -11.30 -17.58 1.96
CA ILE A 44 -10.41 -16.83 1.07
C ILE A 44 -9.32 -16.18 1.91
N ALA A 45 -8.06 -16.49 1.59
CA ALA A 45 -6.90 -15.81 2.13
C ALA A 45 -6.43 -14.73 1.16
N ILE A 46 -6.30 -13.49 1.62
CA ILE A 46 -5.76 -12.37 0.85
C ILE A 46 -4.36 -12.04 1.36
N LEU A 47 -3.40 -11.86 0.45
CA LEU A 47 -2.01 -11.48 0.79
C LEU A 47 -1.68 -10.06 0.29
N GLY A 48 -1.00 -9.28 1.14
CA GLY A 48 -0.50 -7.94 0.82
C GLY A 48 0.60 -7.51 1.81
N TRP A 49 1.03 -6.25 1.77
CA TRP A 49 2.05 -5.76 2.72
C TRP A 49 1.54 -4.69 3.68
N ALA A 50 0.51 -3.95 3.28
CA ALA A 50 -0.05 -2.85 4.03
C ALA A 50 -1.12 -3.33 5.00
N ARG A 51 -1.37 -2.56 6.06
CA ARG A 51 -2.47 -2.84 6.97
C ARG A 51 -3.79 -2.63 6.25
N LEU A 52 -4.59 -3.68 6.12
CA LEU A 52 -5.83 -3.64 5.32
C LEU A 52 -6.81 -2.54 5.80
N SER A 53 -6.91 -2.36 7.12
CA SER A 53 -7.77 -1.35 7.74
C SER A 53 -7.34 0.10 7.47
N SER A 54 -6.08 0.32 7.11
CA SER A 54 -5.57 1.63 6.67
C SER A 54 -6.01 1.99 5.24
N GLN A 55 -6.55 1.02 4.47
CA GLN A 55 -7.01 1.24 3.09
C GLN A 55 -5.96 2.01 2.26
N GLY A 56 -6.37 3.04 1.50
CA GLY A 56 -5.47 3.84 0.68
C GLY A 56 -4.37 4.60 1.44
N TRP A 57 -4.51 4.81 2.75
CA TRP A 57 -3.48 5.49 3.54
C TRP A 57 -2.17 4.71 3.60
N GLU A 58 -2.25 3.38 3.61
CA GLU A 58 -1.08 2.51 3.57
C GLU A 58 -1.14 1.66 2.31
N GLY A 59 -0.16 1.82 1.42
CA GLY A 59 -0.15 1.09 0.15
C GLY A 59 -1.02 1.68 -0.98
N SER A 60 -1.69 2.82 -0.78
CA SER A 60 -2.38 3.55 -1.85
C SER A 60 -3.43 2.68 -2.57
N GLY A 61 -3.55 2.81 -3.90
CA GLY A 61 -4.62 2.20 -4.69
C GLY A 61 -4.71 0.67 -4.60
N TYR A 62 -3.58 -0.04 -4.38
CA TYR A 62 -3.65 -1.50 -4.28
C TYR A 62 -4.37 -1.95 -3.00
N ASN A 63 -4.06 -1.31 -1.86
CA ASN A 63 -4.63 -1.70 -0.58
C ASN A 63 -6.08 -1.28 -0.49
N LEU A 64 -6.44 -0.12 -1.07
CA LEU A 64 -7.84 0.25 -1.26
C LEU A 64 -8.60 -0.81 -2.09
N SER A 65 -8.00 -1.30 -3.17
CA SER A 65 -8.61 -2.35 -3.99
C SER A 65 -8.75 -3.67 -3.23
N ALA A 66 -7.72 -4.05 -2.46
CA ALA A 66 -7.75 -5.26 -1.62
C ALA A 66 -8.79 -5.18 -0.50
N SER A 67 -8.89 -4.01 0.16
CA SER A 67 -9.79 -3.77 1.28
C SER A 67 -11.24 -3.77 0.83
N GLU A 68 -11.55 -3.11 -0.28
CA GLU A 68 -12.92 -3.09 -0.84
C GLU A 68 -13.32 -4.46 -1.39
N LEU A 69 -12.40 -5.18 -2.06
CA LEU A 69 -12.66 -6.56 -2.47
C LEU A 69 -12.94 -7.46 -1.27
N GLY A 70 -12.09 -7.40 -0.23
CA GLY A 70 -12.26 -8.20 0.98
C GLY A 70 -13.61 -7.96 1.64
N ARG A 71 -14.04 -6.70 1.77
CA ARG A 71 -15.36 -6.35 2.30
C ARG A 71 -16.49 -6.88 1.42
N GLY A 72 -16.36 -6.71 0.11
CA GLY A 72 -17.33 -7.23 -0.86
C GLY A 72 -17.49 -8.75 -0.76
N LEU A 73 -16.39 -9.49 -0.57
CA LEU A 73 -16.40 -10.94 -0.38
C LEU A 73 -17.10 -11.34 0.93
N VAL A 74 -16.83 -10.64 2.03
CA VAL A 74 -17.54 -10.86 3.32
C VAL A 74 -19.04 -10.59 3.16
N MET A 75 -19.42 -9.48 2.54
CA MET A 75 -20.83 -9.15 2.28
C MET A 75 -21.51 -10.19 1.38
N SER A 76 -20.76 -10.78 0.45
CA SER A 76 -21.23 -11.89 -0.37
C SER A 76 -21.35 -13.21 0.40
N GLY A 77 -20.91 -13.29 1.66
CA GLY A 77 -21.03 -14.47 2.52
C GLY A 77 -19.80 -15.38 2.55
N HIS A 78 -18.64 -14.93 2.06
CA HIS A 78 -17.37 -15.66 2.20
C HIS A 78 -16.72 -15.38 3.57
N GLU A 79 -15.88 -16.31 4.02
CA GLU A 79 -14.97 -16.10 5.15
C GLU A 79 -13.65 -15.58 4.60
N VAL A 80 -13.20 -14.41 5.09
CA VAL A 80 -12.00 -13.76 4.55
C VAL A 80 -10.96 -13.58 5.66
N CYS A 81 -9.74 -14.00 5.36
CA CYS A 81 -8.55 -13.73 6.15
C CYS A 81 -7.57 -12.91 5.33
N TYR A 82 -6.86 -12.00 5.96
CA TYR A 82 -5.81 -11.20 5.33
C TYR A 82 -4.49 -11.41 6.07
N LEU A 83 -3.40 -11.60 5.35
CA LEU A 83 -2.06 -11.64 5.92
C LEU A 83 -1.24 -10.52 5.29
N GLN A 84 -0.65 -9.68 6.15
CA GLN A 84 0.37 -8.72 5.75
C GLN A 84 1.78 -9.17 6.09
N ALA A 85 2.80 -8.73 5.33
CA ALA A 85 4.20 -8.95 5.63
C ALA A 85 5.11 -7.73 5.36
N GLY A 86 6.32 -7.76 5.92
CA GLY A 86 7.40 -6.82 5.62
C GLY A 86 7.36 -5.46 6.34
N MET A 87 6.34 -5.19 7.18
CA MET A 87 6.18 -3.91 7.89
C MET A 87 6.48 -3.98 9.40
N ASN A 88 6.28 -5.13 10.05
CA ASN A 88 6.33 -5.27 11.51
C ASN A 88 7.52 -6.11 11.96
N TYR A 89 8.41 -5.52 12.78
CA TYR A 89 9.63 -6.11 13.32
C TYR A 89 9.72 -5.87 14.83
N ARG A 90 10.32 -6.82 15.55
CA ARG A 90 10.42 -6.82 17.01
C ARG A 90 11.78 -7.32 17.46
N LEU A 91 12.31 -6.72 18.53
CA LEU A 91 13.56 -7.18 19.16
C LEU A 91 13.34 -8.45 19.98
N ARG A 92 12.17 -8.60 20.62
CA ARG A 92 11.75 -9.83 21.29
C ARG A 92 11.14 -10.79 20.26
N ASN A 93 11.46 -12.08 20.37
CA ASN A 93 11.03 -13.14 19.44
C ASN A 93 11.44 -12.81 17.99
N ARG A 94 12.75 -12.69 17.75
CA ARG A 94 13.33 -12.29 16.44
C ARG A 94 13.03 -13.26 15.29
N ARG A 95 12.52 -14.46 15.60
CA ARG A 95 12.10 -15.43 14.59
C ARG A 95 10.82 -14.94 13.89
N PRO A 96 10.70 -15.16 12.57
CA PRO A 96 9.47 -14.92 11.86
C PRO A 96 8.31 -15.69 12.50
N HIS A 97 7.16 -15.05 12.65
CA HIS A 97 5.94 -15.68 13.15
C HIS A 97 4.70 -14.92 12.69
N ILE A 98 3.58 -15.62 12.57
CA ILE A 98 2.30 -15.03 12.20
C ILE A 98 1.47 -14.80 13.47
N ALA A 99 0.84 -13.65 13.58
CA ALA A 99 -0.04 -13.32 14.71
C ALA A 99 -1.29 -12.58 14.22
N LEU A 100 -2.44 -12.86 14.83
CA LEU A 100 -3.63 -12.04 14.63
C LEU A 100 -3.34 -10.61 15.09
N ARG A 101 -3.63 -9.64 14.23
CA ARG A 101 -3.50 -8.21 14.52
C ARG A 101 -4.84 -7.62 14.94
N GLU A 102 -5.86 -7.82 14.12
CA GLU A 102 -7.19 -7.22 14.30
C GLU A 102 -8.26 -7.98 13.51
N THR A 103 -9.53 -7.62 13.73
CA THR A 103 -10.65 -7.97 12.85
C THR A 103 -11.25 -6.69 12.30
N TRP A 104 -11.28 -6.54 10.98
CA TRP A 104 -11.74 -5.32 10.31
C TRP A 104 -12.79 -5.65 9.25
N GLY A 105 -14.00 -5.10 9.36
CA GLY A 105 -15.06 -5.34 8.37
C GLY A 105 -15.45 -6.81 8.19
N GLY A 106 -15.34 -7.62 9.26
CA GLY A 106 -15.56 -9.08 9.21
C GLY A 106 -14.37 -9.88 8.66
N ILE A 107 -13.23 -9.23 8.37
CA ILE A 107 -12.00 -9.86 7.89
C ILE A 107 -11.05 -10.06 9.06
N ARG A 108 -10.52 -11.27 9.25
CA ARG A 108 -9.44 -11.52 10.23
C ARG A 108 -8.09 -11.13 9.64
N CYS A 109 -7.43 -10.13 10.20
CA CYS A 109 -6.18 -9.57 9.69
C CYS A 109 -5.00 -10.03 10.55
N PHE A 110 -4.02 -10.67 9.91
CA PHE A 110 -2.82 -11.24 10.50
C PHE A 110 -1.56 -10.52 10.03
N ASP A 111 -0.51 -10.57 10.84
CA ASP A 111 0.81 -10.04 10.53
C ASP A 111 1.84 -11.16 10.52
N LEU A 112 2.58 -11.30 9.42
CA LEU A 112 3.87 -11.95 9.42
C LEU A 112 4.92 -10.98 9.98
N ARG A 113 5.25 -11.17 11.25
CA ARG A 113 6.22 -10.37 11.98
C ARG A 113 7.63 -10.89 11.74
N ASN A 114 8.60 -9.98 11.74
CA ASN A 114 10.01 -10.29 11.55
C ASN A 114 10.32 -10.98 10.21
N SER A 115 9.55 -10.70 9.17
CA SER A 115 9.78 -11.27 7.84
C SER A 115 11.24 -11.06 7.35
N PRO A 116 11.87 -12.07 6.75
CA PRO A 116 13.14 -11.94 6.06
C PRO A 116 13.10 -10.98 4.87
N ASN A 117 11.93 -10.63 4.35
CA ASN A 117 11.73 -9.63 3.32
C ASN A 117 11.10 -8.35 3.90
N LEU A 118 11.44 -7.20 3.33
CA LEU A 118 10.95 -5.88 3.74
C LEU A 118 9.86 -5.38 2.79
N SER A 119 8.98 -4.54 3.32
CA SER A 119 8.05 -3.71 2.55
C SER A 119 8.19 -2.24 2.95
N PRO A 120 7.95 -1.28 2.05
CA PRO A 120 7.78 -1.46 0.62
C PRO A 120 9.09 -1.92 -0.07
N ALA A 121 9.02 -2.31 -1.34
CA ALA A 121 10.11 -2.90 -2.11
C ALA A 121 11.42 -2.09 -2.09
N ALA A 122 11.34 -0.75 -2.03
CA ALA A 122 12.50 0.12 -1.90
C ALA A 122 13.35 -0.22 -0.64
N ALA A 123 12.73 -0.65 0.45
CA ALA A 123 13.44 -1.10 1.65
C ALA A 123 14.05 -2.50 1.51
N ASN A 124 13.55 -3.32 0.57
CA ASN A 124 14.07 -4.66 0.29
C ASN A 124 15.04 -4.70 -0.90
N PHE A 125 15.34 -3.55 -1.51
CA PHE A 125 15.96 -3.47 -2.82
C PHE A 125 17.34 -4.17 -2.93
N GLN A 126 18.09 -4.28 -1.82
CA GLN A 126 19.36 -5.00 -1.79
C GLN A 126 19.26 -6.46 -1.35
N ASN A 127 18.06 -6.94 -1.03
CA ASN A 127 17.82 -8.25 -0.42
C ASN A 127 17.31 -9.28 -1.44
N MET A 128 17.79 -9.20 -2.68
CA MET A 128 17.26 -9.98 -3.82
C MET A 128 17.30 -11.50 -3.59
N GLN A 129 18.33 -12.01 -2.90
CA GLN A 129 18.43 -13.45 -2.62
C GLN A 129 17.27 -13.94 -1.72
N ALA A 130 16.97 -13.23 -0.64
CA ALA A 130 15.86 -13.57 0.24
C ALA A 130 14.49 -13.31 -0.42
N GLU A 131 14.43 -12.34 -1.34
CA GLU A 131 13.21 -12.07 -2.11
C GLU A 131 12.93 -13.16 -3.15
N MET A 132 13.97 -13.76 -3.74
CA MET A 132 13.81 -14.89 -4.66
C MET A 132 13.31 -16.14 -3.94
N SER A 133 13.84 -16.43 -2.75
CA SER A 133 13.45 -17.62 -1.99
C SER A 133 13.58 -17.42 -0.49
N CYS A 134 12.52 -17.76 0.24
CA CYS A 134 12.56 -17.82 1.70
C CYS A 134 11.75 -19.00 2.25
N THR A 135 12.39 -20.17 2.36
CA THR A 135 11.77 -21.43 2.81
C THR A 135 11.07 -21.32 4.17
N GLU A 136 11.69 -20.65 5.16
CA GLU A 136 11.11 -20.50 6.51
C GLU A 136 9.81 -19.69 6.47
N GLU A 137 9.80 -18.58 5.74
CA GLU A 137 8.62 -17.74 5.56
C GLU A 137 7.53 -18.48 4.78
N THR A 138 7.91 -19.13 3.68
CA THR A 138 6.99 -19.95 2.88
C THR A 138 6.32 -21.03 3.74
N ARG A 139 7.08 -21.72 4.59
CA ARG A 139 6.53 -22.72 5.53
C ARG A 139 5.51 -22.10 6.47
N LEU A 140 5.83 -20.96 7.10
CA LEU A 140 4.90 -20.27 8.01
C LEU A 140 3.61 -19.85 7.32
N VAL A 141 3.70 -19.32 6.10
CA VAL A 141 2.50 -18.91 5.35
C VAL A 141 1.65 -20.12 5.00
N LEU A 142 2.25 -21.24 4.59
CA LEU A 142 1.48 -22.45 4.32
C LEU A 142 0.81 -23.03 5.58
N ASP A 143 1.51 -23.00 6.73
CA ASP A 143 0.95 -23.43 8.03
C ASP A 143 -0.26 -22.57 8.40
N TRP A 144 -0.15 -21.26 8.22
CA TRP A 144 -1.27 -20.34 8.43
C TRP A 144 -2.42 -20.57 7.45
N LEU A 145 -2.14 -20.86 6.17
CA LEU A 145 -3.17 -21.18 5.18
C LEU A 145 -3.94 -22.47 5.53
N ASP A 146 -3.26 -23.45 6.14
CA ASP A 146 -3.91 -24.65 6.70
C ASP A 146 -4.75 -24.31 7.93
N GLU A 147 -4.21 -23.51 8.85
CA GLU A 147 -4.89 -23.09 10.07
C GLU A 147 -6.20 -22.34 9.79
N VAL A 148 -6.17 -21.38 8.85
CA VAL A 148 -7.40 -20.66 8.46
C VAL A 148 -8.30 -21.46 7.52
N GLY A 149 -7.86 -22.64 7.09
CA GLY A 149 -8.59 -23.50 6.16
C GLY A 149 -8.83 -22.85 4.80
N ALA A 150 -7.87 -22.08 4.30
CA ALA A 150 -8.03 -21.34 3.05
C ALA A 150 -8.25 -22.28 1.86
N GLU A 151 -9.31 -22.05 1.09
CA GLU A 151 -9.62 -22.76 -0.15
C GLU A 151 -9.08 -22.03 -1.38
N VAL A 152 -8.98 -20.69 -1.30
CA VAL A 152 -8.46 -19.83 -2.38
C VAL A 152 -7.49 -18.81 -1.78
N VAL A 153 -6.39 -18.56 -2.47
CA VAL A 153 -5.46 -17.47 -2.12
C VAL A 153 -5.53 -16.38 -3.17
N HIS A 154 -5.77 -15.14 -2.77
CA HIS A 154 -5.80 -13.97 -3.64
C HIS A 154 -4.72 -12.97 -3.24
N ILE A 155 -3.71 -12.83 -4.08
CA ILE A 155 -2.52 -12.02 -3.83
C ILE A 155 -2.70 -10.66 -4.50
N HIS A 156 -2.67 -9.60 -3.70
CA HIS A 156 -2.60 -8.22 -4.20
C HIS A 156 -1.17 -7.69 -4.20
N SER A 157 -0.32 -8.18 -3.29
CA SER A 157 1.12 -7.90 -3.32
C SER A 157 1.89 -9.01 -2.63
N LEU A 158 3.09 -9.31 -3.15
CA LEU A 158 4.09 -10.15 -2.49
C LEU A 158 5.31 -9.36 -1.99
N GLU A 159 5.30 -8.02 -2.04
CA GLU A 159 6.29 -7.26 -1.26
C GLU A 159 6.26 -7.72 0.20
N GLY A 160 7.45 -7.99 0.78
CA GLY A 160 7.56 -8.56 2.11
C GLY A 160 7.43 -10.08 2.17
N TYR A 161 7.30 -10.76 1.02
CA TYR A 161 7.35 -12.22 0.90
C TYR A 161 8.43 -12.67 -0.09
N GLY A 162 8.81 -13.95 -0.01
CA GLY A 162 9.57 -14.64 -1.06
C GLY A 162 8.73 -14.96 -2.30
N LEU A 163 9.35 -14.86 -3.48
CA LEU A 163 8.73 -15.19 -4.77
C LEU A 163 8.47 -16.70 -4.94
N ASP A 164 9.11 -17.55 -4.15
CA ASP A 164 8.88 -18.99 -4.07
C ASP A 164 7.52 -19.37 -3.47
N LEU A 165 6.82 -18.41 -2.86
CA LEU A 165 5.55 -18.64 -2.16
C LEU A 165 4.43 -19.12 -3.10
N ILE A 166 4.22 -18.51 -4.27
CA ILE A 166 3.14 -18.93 -5.19
C ILE A 166 3.34 -20.37 -5.66
N PRO A 167 4.52 -20.75 -6.19
CA PRO A 167 4.80 -22.15 -6.53
C PRO A 167 4.59 -23.11 -5.35
N ALA A 168 4.99 -22.72 -4.12
CA ALA A 168 4.81 -23.56 -2.94
C ALA A 168 3.31 -23.76 -2.58
N ILE A 169 2.49 -22.71 -2.63
CA ILE A 169 1.03 -22.81 -2.42
C ILE A 169 0.40 -23.72 -3.48
N ARG A 170 0.84 -23.59 -4.74
CA ARG A 170 0.29 -24.35 -5.87
C ARG A 170 0.69 -25.83 -5.86
N ARG A 171 1.85 -26.16 -5.27
CA ARG A 171 2.25 -27.56 -5.04
C ARG A 171 1.76 -28.12 -3.71
N GLY A 172 1.36 -27.26 -2.77
CA GLY A 172 1.00 -27.66 -1.42
C GLY A 172 2.19 -28.18 -0.61
N THR A 173 3.43 -27.87 -1.00
CA THR A 173 4.62 -28.39 -0.30
C THR A 173 5.81 -27.45 -0.44
N VAL A 174 6.64 -27.48 0.60
CA VAL A 174 7.96 -26.85 0.71
C VAL A 174 8.86 -27.84 1.46
N ALA A 175 10.18 -27.74 1.31
CA ALA A 175 11.13 -28.63 1.96
C ALA A 175 10.83 -28.79 3.46
N ASP A 176 10.99 -30.02 3.97
CA ASP A 176 10.86 -30.36 5.39
C ASP A 176 9.46 -30.12 6.00
N ARG A 177 8.42 -30.13 5.17
CA ARG A 177 7.02 -29.99 5.58
C ARG A 177 6.12 -31.06 4.96
N PRO A 178 5.16 -31.64 5.70
CA PRO A 178 4.11 -32.48 5.13
C PRO A 178 3.35 -31.77 4.00
N ALA A 179 2.81 -32.55 3.07
CA ALA A 179 1.95 -32.03 2.03
C ALA A 179 0.71 -31.36 2.64
N SER A 180 0.34 -30.22 2.07
CA SER A 180 -0.81 -29.39 2.39
C SER A 180 -1.72 -29.32 1.17
N PRO A 181 -3.01 -28.99 1.34
CA PRO A 181 -3.93 -28.90 0.22
C PRO A 181 -3.43 -27.94 -0.87
N VAL A 182 -3.49 -28.38 -2.11
CA VAL A 182 -3.25 -27.51 -3.27
C VAL A 182 -4.37 -26.49 -3.35
N ARG A 183 -4.01 -25.20 -3.39
CA ARG A 183 -4.98 -24.10 -3.48
C ARG A 183 -4.87 -23.38 -4.81
N PRO A 184 -5.98 -23.01 -5.47
CA PRO A 184 -5.93 -22.03 -6.53
C PRO A 184 -5.37 -20.70 -6.02
N VAL A 185 -4.50 -20.09 -6.82
CA VAL A 185 -3.89 -18.78 -6.52
C VAL A 185 -4.29 -17.78 -7.59
N VAL A 186 -4.95 -16.70 -7.19
CA VAL A 186 -5.28 -15.56 -8.04
C VAL A 186 -4.32 -14.43 -7.69
N VAL A 187 -3.68 -13.82 -8.68
CA VAL A 187 -2.78 -12.68 -8.48
C VAL A 187 -3.34 -11.46 -9.20
N THR A 188 -3.51 -10.34 -8.49
CA THR A 188 -3.82 -9.04 -9.09
C THR A 188 -2.57 -8.17 -8.97
N PRO A 189 -1.67 -8.14 -9.98
CA PRO A 189 -0.51 -7.28 -9.93
C PRO A 189 -0.95 -5.82 -10.14
N HIS A 190 -0.69 -4.95 -9.17
CA HIS A 190 -1.06 -3.52 -9.25
C HIS A 190 0.03 -2.63 -9.84
N ASN A 191 1.22 -3.19 -10.05
CA ASN A 191 2.43 -2.50 -10.49
C ASN A 191 3.39 -3.53 -11.13
N TYR A 192 4.62 -3.13 -11.40
CA TYR A 192 5.62 -3.95 -12.07
C TYR A 192 6.52 -4.74 -11.10
N TRP A 193 6.15 -4.89 -9.82
CA TRP A 193 7.04 -5.47 -8.80
C TRP A 193 7.56 -6.87 -9.16
N TYR A 194 6.75 -7.72 -9.79
CA TYR A 194 7.19 -9.06 -10.22
C TYR A 194 8.34 -9.04 -11.23
N VAL A 195 8.54 -7.94 -11.96
CA VAL A 195 9.59 -7.80 -12.98
C VAL A 195 10.59 -6.68 -12.69
N CYS A 196 10.27 -5.81 -11.73
CA CYS A 196 11.03 -4.64 -11.35
C CYS A 196 11.08 -4.50 -9.82
N PRO A 197 12.24 -4.70 -9.17
CA PRO A 197 12.36 -4.55 -7.72
C PRO A 197 12.13 -3.09 -7.26
N GLN A 198 12.21 -2.11 -8.17
CA GLN A 198 11.88 -0.71 -7.91
C GLN A 198 10.37 -0.41 -8.06
N VAL A 199 9.56 -1.38 -8.51
CA VAL A 199 8.10 -1.32 -8.64
C VAL A 199 7.56 -0.55 -9.85
N ASP A 200 8.20 0.56 -10.26
CA ASP A 200 7.60 1.51 -11.21
C ASP A 200 8.16 1.42 -12.65
N LEU A 201 9.18 0.58 -12.91
CA LEU A 201 9.94 0.56 -14.18
C LEU A 201 10.52 1.94 -14.54
N LEU A 202 10.96 2.69 -13.53
CA LEU A 202 11.66 3.97 -13.70
C LEU A 202 13.10 3.83 -13.24
N HIS A 203 14.05 3.95 -14.16
CA HIS A 203 15.46 3.96 -13.79
C HIS A 203 15.77 5.23 -13.02
N GLN A 204 16.28 5.09 -11.79
CA GLN A 204 16.60 6.22 -10.90
C GLN A 204 15.39 7.12 -10.60
N GLU A 205 14.18 6.56 -10.70
CA GLU A 205 12.92 7.29 -10.51
C GLU A 205 12.78 8.51 -11.45
N HIS A 206 13.52 8.53 -12.57
CA HIS A 206 13.67 9.71 -13.44
C HIS A 206 13.24 9.45 -14.88
N ARG A 207 13.55 8.27 -15.41
CA ARG A 207 13.33 7.92 -16.82
C ARG A 207 12.72 6.54 -16.98
N VAL A 208 11.95 6.33 -18.04
CA VAL A 208 11.38 5.02 -18.36
C VAL A 208 12.49 3.99 -18.56
N CYS A 209 12.43 2.89 -17.81
CA CYS A 209 13.40 1.82 -17.90
C CYS A 209 13.08 0.91 -19.09
N MET A 210 13.58 1.29 -20.27
CA MET A 210 13.37 0.53 -21.51
C MET A 210 14.17 -0.77 -21.56
N ASP A 211 15.35 -0.77 -20.95
CA ASP A 211 16.24 -1.92 -20.81
C ASP A 211 16.84 -1.91 -19.40
N TYR A 212 16.93 -3.09 -18.81
CA TYR A 212 17.52 -3.33 -17.49
C TYR A 212 18.95 -3.89 -17.58
N ASP A 213 19.44 -4.14 -18.80
CA ASP A 213 20.74 -4.72 -19.14
C ASP A 213 21.07 -5.93 -18.27
N GLY A 214 20.17 -6.92 -18.30
CA GLY A 214 20.26 -8.13 -17.50
C GLY A 214 20.40 -7.93 -15.99
N GLY A 215 19.98 -6.76 -15.49
CA GLY A 215 20.00 -6.37 -14.09
C GLY A 215 21.15 -5.44 -13.71
N ARG A 216 22.07 -5.11 -14.61
CA ARG A 216 23.18 -4.18 -14.31
C ARG A 216 22.68 -2.79 -13.96
N ARG A 217 21.65 -2.29 -14.67
CA ARG A 217 21.02 -0.99 -14.38
C ARG A 217 20.31 -0.96 -13.03
N CYS A 218 19.88 -2.10 -12.51
CA CYS A 218 19.23 -2.18 -11.20
C CYS A 218 20.20 -1.87 -10.05
N VAL A 219 21.50 -2.12 -10.21
CA VAL A 219 22.51 -1.92 -9.16
C VAL A 219 22.55 -0.49 -8.63
N THR A 220 22.31 0.49 -9.52
CA THR A 220 22.33 1.93 -9.21
C THR A 220 20.96 2.59 -9.37
N CYS A 221 19.89 1.80 -9.44
CA CYS A 221 18.55 2.30 -9.75
C CYS A 221 17.89 3.00 -8.56
N LEU A 222 18.14 2.54 -7.33
CA LEU A 222 17.68 3.20 -6.11
C LEU A 222 18.84 3.45 -5.16
N PRO A 223 18.73 4.46 -4.26
CA PRO A 223 19.66 4.62 -3.17
C PRO A 223 19.82 3.33 -2.36
N VAL A 224 21.06 3.04 -2.00
CA VAL A 224 21.40 1.86 -1.21
C VAL A 224 20.82 2.01 0.20
N SER A 225 19.94 1.08 0.57
CA SER A 225 19.47 0.90 1.95
C SER A 225 19.83 -0.50 2.43
N ASP A 226 20.62 -0.59 3.50
CA ASP A 226 20.93 -1.89 4.11
C ASP A 226 19.66 -2.44 4.78
N ALA A 227 19.11 -3.49 4.18
CA ALA A 227 17.94 -4.19 4.70
C ALA A 227 18.11 -4.60 6.18
N ARG A 228 19.32 -4.96 6.63
CA ARG A 228 19.58 -5.30 8.04
C ARG A 228 19.44 -4.09 8.94
N GLU A 229 19.93 -2.92 8.50
CA GLU A 229 19.80 -1.67 9.24
C GLU A 229 18.33 -1.24 9.33
N VAL A 230 17.58 -1.28 8.22
CA VAL A 230 16.15 -0.97 8.20
C VAL A 230 15.38 -1.85 9.17
N LYS A 231 15.63 -3.16 9.17
CA LYS A 231 15.01 -4.10 10.11
C LYS A 231 15.34 -3.78 11.56
N ARG A 232 16.62 -3.51 11.89
CA ARG A 232 17.03 -3.17 13.27
C ARG A 232 16.37 -1.87 13.73
N THR A 233 16.30 -0.87 12.87
CA THR A 233 15.68 0.43 13.16
C THR A 233 14.18 0.26 13.40
N ARG A 234 13.47 -0.47 12.51
CA ARG A 234 12.04 -0.80 12.70
C ARG A 234 11.81 -1.61 13.97
N ALA A 235 12.58 -2.67 14.18
CA ALA A 235 12.47 -3.53 15.36
C ALA A 235 12.63 -2.73 16.66
N SER A 236 13.63 -1.85 16.72
CA SER A 236 13.89 -1.02 17.89
C SER A 236 12.76 -0.04 18.14
N ARG A 237 12.33 0.69 17.10
CA ARG A 237 11.24 1.66 17.20
C ARG A 237 9.93 0.99 17.63
N GLN A 238 9.52 -0.07 16.95
CA GLN A 238 8.24 -0.73 17.19
C GLN A 238 8.21 -1.48 18.53
N SER A 239 9.35 -2.01 19.00
CA SER A 239 9.42 -2.61 20.35
C SER A 239 9.26 -1.57 21.45
N ILE A 240 9.81 -0.35 21.26
CA ILE A 240 9.64 0.75 22.21
C ILE A 240 8.19 1.23 22.21
N GLU A 241 7.59 1.41 21.02
CA GLU A 241 6.18 1.81 20.87
C GLU A 241 5.23 0.80 21.52
N GLU A 242 5.50 -0.51 21.40
CA GLU A 242 4.70 -1.55 22.05
C GLU A 242 4.83 -1.55 23.57
N TYR A 243 6.05 -1.43 24.10
CA TYR A 243 6.29 -1.58 25.54
C TYR A 243 5.90 -0.32 26.33
N PHE A 244 6.23 0.86 25.81
CA PHE A 244 6.03 2.12 26.53
C PHE A 244 4.85 2.94 26.01
N GLY A 245 4.17 2.44 24.97
CA GLY A 245 3.12 3.18 24.27
C GLY A 245 3.70 4.27 23.34
N PRO A 246 2.84 4.83 22.46
CA PRO A 246 3.25 5.79 21.44
C PRO A 246 3.79 7.10 22.03
N TYR A 247 3.29 7.51 23.20
CA TYR A 247 3.68 8.77 23.85
C TYR A 247 5.14 8.75 24.34
N VAL A 248 5.54 7.71 25.07
CA VAL A 248 6.91 7.58 25.58
C VAL A 248 7.90 7.30 24.44
N ALA A 249 7.46 6.58 23.41
CA ALA A 249 8.25 6.39 22.19
C ALA A 249 8.55 7.71 21.47
N ASP A 250 7.64 8.68 21.50
CA ASP A 250 7.89 10.02 20.97
C ASP A 250 8.82 10.83 21.89
N LEU A 251 8.61 10.79 23.20
CA LEU A 251 9.47 11.50 24.15
C LEU A 251 10.93 11.00 24.08
N SER A 252 11.14 9.69 24.00
CA SER A 252 12.47 9.09 23.86
C SER A 252 13.13 9.46 22.53
N ARG A 253 12.37 9.57 21.43
CA ARG A 253 12.88 10.10 20.15
C ARG A 253 13.37 11.54 20.30
N ARG A 254 12.57 12.40 20.92
CA ARG A 254 12.94 13.81 21.20
C ARG A 254 14.19 13.92 22.05
N PHE A 255 14.33 13.06 23.07
CA PHE A 255 15.54 13.02 23.89
C PHE A 255 16.76 12.60 23.09
N ARG A 256 16.67 11.53 22.28
CA ARG A 256 17.79 11.05 21.46
C ARG A 256 18.23 12.07 20.41
N SER A 257 17.27 12.72 19.75
CA SER A 257 17.56 13.80 18.79
C SER A 257 18.20 15.01 19.47
N SER A 258 17.93 15.25 20.77
CA SER A 258 18.57 16.33 21.54
C SER A 258 19.95 15.95 22.08
N ILE A 259 20.20 14.67 22.38
CA ILE A 259 21.49 14.20 22.92
C ILE A 259 22.61 14.27 21.89
N LYS A 260 22.38 13.86 20.63
CA LYS A 260 23.44 13.81 19.60
C LYS A 260 24.01 15.21 19.25
N PRO A 261 23.17 16.25 19.05
CA PRO A 261 23.63 17.63 18.92
C PRO A 261 24.30 18.11 20.21
N THR A 262 23.79 17.75 21.40
CA THR A 262 24.37 18.18 22.67
C THR A 262 25.77 17.61 22.91
N LEU A 263 26.00 16.32 22.60
CA LEU A 263 27.32 15.70 22.62
C LEU A 263 28.25 16.30 21.56
N ARG A 264 27.74 16.60 20.36
CA ARG A 264 28.51 17.30 19.33
C ARG A 264 28.87 18.73 19.77
N ARG A 265 27.95 19.45 20.41
CA ARG A 265 28.12 20.81 20.97
C ARG A 265 29.19 20.84 22.07
N LEU A 266 29.12 19.90 23.00
CA LEU A 266 30.15 19.70 24.04
C LEU A 266 31.52 19.43 23.42
N ARG A 267 31.57 18.64 22.34
CA ARG A 267 32.82 18.33 21.64
C ARG A 267 33.36 19.48 20.79
N THR A 268 32.51 20.41 20.32
CA THR A 268 32.92 21.55 19.48
C THR A 268 33.06 22.87 20.23
N GLY A 269 32.87 22.89 21.56
CA GLY A 269 33.04 24.10 22.39
C GLY A 269 32.00 25.22 22.15
N LYS A 270 30.96 24.98 21.34
CA LYS A 270 29.90 25.96 21.06
C LYS A 270 28.80 25.80 22.10
N LEU A 271 28.93 26.55 23.20
CA LEU A 271 28.02 26.48 24.37
C LEU A 271 26.69 27.22 24.18
N VAL A 272 26.59 28.13 23.21
CA VAL A 272 25.37 28.90 22.96
C VAL A 272 25.12 28.97 21.46
N ASP A 273 24.01 28.37 21.02
CA ASP A 273 23.45 28.62 19.71
C ASP A 273 21.97 28.92 19.88
N ARG A 274 21.46 29.86 19.08
CA ARG A 274 20.07 30.33 19.15
C ARG A 274 19.14 29.15 18.89
N TYR A 275 18.18 28.88 19.78
CA TYR A 275 17.20 27.81 19.58
C TYR A 275 16.43 28.08 18.29
N ILE A 276 16.65 27.24 17.28
CA ILE A 276 15.83 27.17 16.08
C ILE A 276 14.84 26.03 16.35
N PRO A 277 13.53 26.31 16.52
CA PRO A 277 12.54 25.24 16.68
C PRO A 277 12.63 24.28 15.50
N GLY A 278 12.60 22.98 15.79
CA GLY A 278 12.52 21.96 14.74
C GLY A 278 11.19 22.07 13.98
N PRO A 279 11.10 21.54 12.74
CA PRO A 279 9.85 21.49 12.00
C PRO A 279 8.77 20.80 12.87
N VAL A 280 7.56 21.35 12.85
CA VAL A 280 6.42 20.78 13.58
C VAL A 280 6.11 19.42 12.98
N ASN A 281 5.85 18.42 13.83
CA ASN A 281 5.39 17.12 13.34
C ASN A 281 3.92 17.26 12.89
N PRO A 282 3.62 17.18 11.58
CA PRO A 282 2.28 17.41 11.03
C PRO A 282 1.25 16.41 11.58
N ASP A 283 1.69 15.19 11.89
CA ASP A 283 0.84 14.08 12.36
C ASP A 283 0.11 14.36 13.70
N ARG A 284 0.44 15.46 14.39
CA ARG A 284 -0.11 15.79 15.72
C ARG A 284 -1.26 16.79 15.69
N LEU A 285 -1.61 17.32 14.52
CA LEU A 285 -2.74 18.21 14.37
C LEU A 285 -3.86 17.44 13.67
N ILE A 286 -5.05 17.45 14.28
CA ILE A 286 -6.29 17.06 13.62
C ILE A 286 -6.63 18.20 12.66
N ASP A 287 -5.86 18.31 11.59
CA ASP A 287 -6.20 19.19 10.49
C ASP A 287 -6.97 18.35 9.46
N PRO A 288 -8.26 18.65 9.20
CA PRO A 288 -9.00 17.96 8.14
C PRO A 288 -8.34 18.12 6.76
N GLU A 289 -7.40 19.04 6.58
CA GLU A 289 -6.64 19.30 5.35
C GLU A 289 -5.29 18.57 5.29
N LEU A 290 -4.83 17.91 6.36
CA LEU A 290 -3.58 17.13 6.34
C LEU A 290 -3.62 15.95 5.33
N ALA A 291 -4.83 15.55 4.93
CA ALA A 291 -5.07 14.60 3.84
C ALA A 291 -4.60 15.10 2.46
N LEU A 292 -4.20 16.38 2.33
CA LEU A 292 -3.71 16.99 1.09
C LEU A 292 -2.19 16.89 0.89
N GLY A 293 -1.46 16.27 1.82
CA GLY A 293 -0.12 15.73 1.55
C GLY A 293 1.05 16.73 1.58
N PHE A 294 1.10 17.63 2.56
CA PHE A 294 2.24 18.51 2.76
C PHE A 294 2.91 18.26 4.13
N GLU A 295 3.95 17.43 4.14
CA GLU A 295 4.81 17.21 5.30
C GLU A 295 5.89 18.30 5.38
N GLY A 296 5.61 19.52 5.88
CA GLY A 296 6.70 20.53 5.89
C GLY A 296 6.49 21.90 6.53
N VAL A 297 5.31 22.21 7.08
CA VAL A 297 5.04 23.57 7.59
C VAL A 297 5.80 23.83 8.90
N SER A 298 6.60 24.89 8.95
CA SER A 298 7.32 25.28 10.17
C SER A 298 6.38 25.88 11.23
N ALA A 299 6.75 25.83 12.50
CA ALA A 299 5.95 26.41 13.60
C ALA A 299 5.66 27.90 13.36
N ASP A 300 6.63 28.63 12.80
CA ASP A 300 6.53 30.06 12.54
C ASP A 300 5.57 30.33 11.36
N GLN A 301 5.57 29.47 10.33
CA GLN A 301 4.62 29.56 9.22
C GLN A 301 3.19 29.30 9.71
N MET A 302 2.99 28.33 10.60
CA MET A 302 1.69 28.06 11.22
C MET A 302 1.22 29.21 12.12
N GLN A 303 2.11 29.82 12.90
CA GLN A 303 1.77 31.00 13.72
C GLN A 303 1.43 32.23 12.88
N SER A 304 1.93 32.30 11.64
CA SER A 304 1.59 33.36 10.68
C SER A 304 0.27 33.13 9.92
N GLN A 305 -0.42 32.00 10.14
CA GLN A 305 -1.72 31.67 9.54
C GLN A 305 -2.88 32.01 10.49
N THR A 306 -2.90 33.24 11.02
CA THR A 306 -3.97 33.73 11.90
C THR A 306 -5.23 34.19 11.16
N ASP A 307 -5.21 34.25 9.83
CA ASP A 307 -6.29 34.80 9.00
C ASP A 307 -7.29 33.75 8.48
N GLY A 308 -7.01 32.45 8.69
CA GLY A 308 -7.85 31.36 8.19
C GLY A 308 -7.88 31.25 6.66
N GLN A 309 -6.94 31.89 5.94
CA GLN A 309 -6.85 31.80 4.49
C GLN A 309 -5.91 30.67 4.03
N VAL A 310 -6.32 29.97 2.97
CA VAL A 310 -5.50 28.93 2.33
C VAL A 310 -4.32 29.60 1.61
N LYS A 311 -3.10 29.35 2.08
CA LYS A 311 -1.88 29.77 1.38
C LYS A 311 -1.51 28.73 0.32
N HIS A 312 -1.71 29.06 -0.94
CA HIS A 312 -1.40 28.18 -2.07
C HIS A 312 0.11 28.09 -2.39
N ASP A 313 0.91 29.04 -1.90
CA ASP A 313 2.34 29.16 -2.20
C ASP A 313 3.22 28.79 -1.00
N LEU A 314 2.97 27.63 -0.39
CA LEU A 314 3.86 27.13 0.65
C LEU A 314 5.24 26.83 0.04
N PRO A 315 6.34 27.34 0.62
CA PRO A 315 7.67 27.01 0.13
C PRO A 315 7.93 25.52 0.33
N LEU A 316 8.39 24.86 -0.72
CA LEU A 316 8.81 23.45 -0.67
C LEU A 316 9.94 23.28 0.34
N ALA A 317 9.91 22.21 1.14
CA ALA A 317 11.03 21.90 2.01
C ALA A 317 12.27 21.53 1.17
N HIS A 318 13.46 21.63 1.78
CA HIS A 318 14.69 21.29 1.10
C HIS A 318 14.68 19.83 0.62
N GLY A 319 14.73 19.62 -0.70
CA GLY A 319 14.67 18.30 -1.33
C GLY A 319 13.27 17.86 -1.79
N GLU A 320 12.24 18.67 -1.56
CA GLU A 320 10.87 18.43 -2.06
C GLU A 320 10.62 18.99 -3.46
N HIS A 321 11.62 19.64 -4.06
CA HIS A 321 11.51 20.05 -5.45
C HIS A 321 11.14 18.85 -6.33
N PRO A 322 10.14 19.01 -7.20
CA PRO A 322 9.81 17.97 -8.14
C PRO A 322 11.06 17.56 -8.92
N ARG A 323 11.30 16.27 -9.01
CA ARG A 323 12.31 15.78 -9.94
C ARG A 323 11.72 15.95 -11.33
N MET A 324 12.43 16.67 -12.18
CA MET A 324 12.11 16.69 -13.61
C MET A 324 12.15 15.25 -14.12
N LEU A 325 11.20 14.83 -14.93
CA LEU A 325 11.22 13.52 -15.57
C LEU A 325 11.81 13.66 -16.97
N GLU A 326 12.57 12.66 -17.41
CA GLU A 326 13.07 12.64 -18.78
C GLU A 326 11.89 12.45 -19.76
N PRO A 327 11.69 13.37 -20.72
CA PRO A 327 10.65 13.22 -21.71
C PRO A 327 10.91 11.96 -22.55
N CYS A 328 9.84 11.25 -22.87
CA CYS A 328 9.90 10.02 -23.65
C CYS A 328 9.20 10.23 -25.01
N ALA A 329 9.64 9.47 -26.03
CA ALA A 329 8.98 9.50 -27.33
C ALA A 329 7.54 8.97 -27.21
N ALA A 330 6.61 9.50 -28.02
CA ALA A 330 5.20 9.13 -27.98
C ALA A 330 4.94 7.63 -28.20
N ASP A 331 5.85 6.92 -28.88
CA ASP A 331 5.79 5.49 -29.18
C ASP A 331 6.59 4.61 -28.20
N THR A 332 7.06 5.17 -27.07
CA THR A 332 7.89 4.47 -26.08
C THR A 332 7.23 3.18 -25.58
N ASN A 333 5.91 3.17 -25.38
CA ASN A 333 5.17 1.97 -24.99
C ASN A 333 5.23 0.86 -26.05
N GLN A 334 5.15 1.21 -27.33
CA GLN A 334 5.22 0.28 -28.45
C GLN A 334 6.64 -0.26 -28.62
N GLN A 335 7.65 0.60 -28.46
CA GLN A 335 9.06 0.19 -28.45
C GLN A 335 9.33 -0.79 -27.31
N PHE A 336 8.82 -0.49 -26.11
CA PHE A 336 8.98 -1.35 -24.93
C PHE A 336 8.39 -2.74 -25.16
N LEU A 337 7.18 -2.83 -25.72
CA LEU A 337 6.50 -4.11 -25.95
C LEU A 337 7.11 -4.94 -27.09
N ARG A 338 7.87 -4.32 -28.01
CA ARG A 338 8.55 -5.00 -29.12
C ARG A 338 9.96 -5.47 -28.78
N ALA A 339 10.53 -4.97 -27.69
CA ALA A 339 11.89 -5.31 -27.29
C ALA A 339 12.00 -6.77 -26.84
N ASP A 340 13.11 -7.42 -27.22
CA ASP A 340 13.44 -8.81 -26.90
C ASP A 340 14.53 -8.93 -25.81
N HIS A 341 15.24 -7.84 -25.51
CA HIS A 341 16.29 -7.80 -24.48
C HIS A 341 15.77 -8.00 -23.04
N HIS A 342 14.44 -8.02 -22.86
CA HIS A 342 13.76 -8.21 -21.56
C HIS A 342 14.08 -9.52 -20.83
N LEU A 343 14.74 -10.46 -21.51
CA LEU A 343 15.00 -11.82 -21.03
C LEU A 343 16.47 -12.09 -20.66
N LYS A 344 17.37 -11.12 -20.84
CA LYS A 344 18.81 -11.27 -20.53
C LYS A 344 19.04 -11.39 -19.01
N VAL A 345 19.90 -12.29 -18.53
CA VAL A 345 20.20 -12.40 -17.08
C VAL A 345 21.69 -12.32 -16.83
N LEU A 346 22.14 -11.30 -16.09
CA LEU A 346 23.56 -11.07 -15.82
C LEU A 346 23.92 -11.02 -14.33
N ASN A 347 22.97 -10.74 -13.44
CA ASN A 347 23.20 -10.68 -12.00
C ASN A 347 21.93 -11.08 -11.20
N ASP A 348 21.97 -10.90 -9.89
CA ASP A 348 20.88 -11.30 -9.00
C ASP A 348 19.57 -10.53 -9.23
N TYR A 349 19.63 -9.28 -9.71
CA TYR A 349 18.43 -8.55 -10.12
C TYR A 349 17.79 -9.18 -11.37
N GLY A 350 18.61 -9.60 -12.34
CA GLY A 350 18.14 -10.34 -13.50
C GLY A 350 17.53 -11.69 -13.13
N LYS A 351 18.18 -12.44 -12.22
CA LYS A 351 17.64 -13.72 -11.70
C LYS A 351 16.31 -13.50 -10.98
N ARG A 352 16.21 -12.47 -10.14
CA ARG A 352 14.98 -12.13 -9.40
C ARG A 352 13.79 -11.81 -10.30
N ARG A 353 14.04 -11.24 -11.49
CA ARG A 353 12.98 -11.07 -12.50
C ARG A 353 12.48 -12.41 -13.02
N VAL A 354 13.37 -13.31 -13.40
CA VAL A 354 12.99 -14.64 -13.90
C VAL A 354 12.15 -15.37 -12.86
N VAL A 355 12.62 -15.41 -11.60
CA VAL A 355 11.87 -16.00 -10.49
C VAL A 355 10.51 -15.31 -10.29
N GLY A 356 10.42 -14.00 -10.49
CA GLY A 356 9.15 -13.26 -10.40
C GLY A 356 8.16 -13.63 -11.49
N ILE A 357 8.62 -13.81 -12.72
CA ILE A 357 7.80 -14.31 -13.84
C ILE A 357 7.39 -15.76 -13.61
N ASP A 358 8.30 -16.62 -13.17
CA ASP A 358 8.00 -18.02 -12.82
C ASP A 358 6.96 -18.11 -11.71
N SER A 359 7.05 -17.22 -10.70
CA SER A 359 6.07 -17.09 -9.62
C SER A 359 4.68 -16.74 -10.16
N LEU A 360 4.59 -15.77 -11.08
CA LEU A 360 3.32 -15.45 -11.75
C LEU A 360 2.81 -16.62 -12.58
N ASN A 361 3.66 -17.26 -13.38
CA ASN A 361 3.28 -18.39 -14.25
C ASN A 361 2.79 -19.61 -13.45
N ALA A 362 3.25 -19.79 -12.21
CA ALA A 362 2.76 -20.81 -11.31
C ALA A 362 1.31 -20.56 -10.85
N ALA A 363 0.84 -19.31 -10.83
CA ALA A 363 -0.50 -18.96 -10.39
C ALA A 363 -1.59 -19.66 -11.23
N SER A 364 -2.79 -19.76 -10.64
CA SER A 364 -3.96 -20.27 -11.34
C SER A 364 -4.52 -19.24 -12.31
N MET A 365 -4.49 -17.95 -11.94
CA MET A 365 -4.97 -16.84 -12.75
C MET A 365 -4.28 -15.54 -12.37
N ILE A 366 -3.91 -14.72 -13.35
CA ILE A 366 -3.38 -13.36 -13.14
C ILE A 366 -4.41 -12.35 -13.67
N THR A 367 -4.82 -11.38 -12.86
CA THR A 367 -5.84 -10.39 -13.18
C THR A 367 -5.32 -8.95 -13.07
N PRO A 368 -4.42 -8.50 -13.96
CA PRO A 368 -3.92 -7.13 -13.90
C PRO A 368 -5.05 -6.11 -14.15
N PRO A 369 -5.05 -4.95 -13.47
CA PRO A 369 -6.03 -3.89 -13.66
C PRO A 369 -5.84 -3.11 -14.97
N SER A 370 -4.61 -3.07 -15.48
CA SER A 370 -4.22 -2.35 -16.70
C SER A 370 -3.90 -3.32 -17.83
N ASN A 371 -4.45 -3.04 -19.02
CA ASN A 371 -4.10 -3.79 -20.23
C ASN A 371 -2.62 -3.60 -20.61
N PHE A 372 -2.07 -2.42 -20.38
CA PHE A 372 -0.65 -2.19 -20.63
C PHE A 372 0.22 -2.98 -19.65
N LEU A 373 -0.17 -3.02 -18.37
CA LEU A 373 0.53 -3.83 -17.37
C LEU A 373 0.53 -5.32 -17.73
N LEU A 374 -0.59 -5.84 -18.24
CA LEU A 374 -0.66 -7.20 -18.78
C LEU A 374 0.36 -7.42 -19.90
N LYS A 375 0.32 -6.57 -20.93
CA LYS A 375 1.21 -6.67 -22.09
C LYS A 375 2.68 -6.54 -21.69
N ALA A 376 3.00 -5.68 -20.73
CA ALA A 376 4.36 -5.53 -20.21
C ALA A 376 4.85 -6.82 -19.54
N HIS A 377 4.03 -7.48 -18.73
CA HIS A 377 4.39 -8.77 -18.14
C HIS A 377 4.52 -9.86 -19.21
N VAL A 378 3.65 -9.89 -20.23
CA VAL A 378 3.74 -10.85 -21.34
C VAL A 378 5.04 -10.65 -22.14
N ALA A 379 5.39 -9.40 -22.45
CA ALA A 379 6.68 -9.07 -23.08
C ALA A 379 7.90 -9.47 -22.23
N MET A 380 7.70 -9.71 -20.93
CA MET A 380 8.73 -10.18 -19.99
C MET A 380 8.62 -11.68 -19.66
N GLY A 381 7.77 -12.44 -20.35
CA GLY A 381 7.69 -13.91 -20.23
C GLY A 381 6.49 -14.46 -19.46
N LEU A 382 5.51 -13.63 -19.09
CA LEU A 382 4.23 -14.12 -18.57
C LEU A 382 3.47 -14.91 -19.65
N ILE A 383 2.98 -16.09 -19.29
CA ILE A 383 2.14 -16.91 -20.16
C ILE A 383 0.77 -16.23 -20.30
N GLU A 384 0.46 -15.75 -21.51
CA GLU A 384 -0.76 -14.98 -21.77
C GLU A 384 -2.05 -15.74 -21.41
N SER A 385 -2.10 -17.06 -21.64
CA SER A 385 -3.28 -17.89 -21.31
C SER A 385 -3.58 -18.01 -19.81
N LYS A 386 -2.64 -17.63 -18.94
CA LYS A 386 -2.83 -17.55 -17.49
C LYS A 386 -3.43 -16.22 -17.04
N ALA A 387 -3.49 -15.24 -17.94
CA ALA A 387 -3.81 -13.88 -17.59
C ALA A 387 -5.14 -13.43 -18.19
N ARG A 388 -5.86 -12.61 -17.44
CA ARG A 388 -7.10 -11.98 -17.88
C ARG A 388 -7.10 -10.54 -17.42
N TRP A 389 -7.13 -9.60 -18.35
CA TRP A 389 -7.32 -8.20 -17.98
C TRP A 389 -8.68 -8.02 -17.29
N VAL A 390 -8.65 -7.56 -16.04
CA VAL A 390 -9.84 -7.24 -15.26
C VAL A 390 -9.74 -5.79 -14.85
N ARG A 391 -10.57 -4.93 -15.44
CA ARG A 391 -10.61 -3.51 -15.04
C ARG A 391 -11.10 -3.41 -13.60
N LEU A 392 -10.32 -2.77 -12.75
CA LEU A 392 -10.80 -2.34 -11.44
C LEU A 392 -11.77 -1.18 -11.68
N GLY A 393 -13.06 -1.51 -11.80
CA GLY A 393 -14.10 -0.50 -11.82
C GLY A 393 -14.16 0.13 -10.45
N GLN A 394 -13.79 1.40 -10.33
CA GLN A 394 -14.33 2.21 -9.25
C GLN A 394 -15.62 2.83 -9.80
N PRO A 395 -16.80 2.50 -9.24
CA PRO A 395 -18.07 3.02 -9.75
C PRO A 395 -18.10 4.54 -9.91
N HIS A 396 -17.34 5.27 -9.08
CA HIS A 396 -17.15 6.71 -9.19
C HIS A 396 -16.30 7.11 -10.41
N PHE A 397 -15.23 6.38 -10.78
CA PHE A 397 -14.52 6.62 -12.05
C PHE A 397 -15.37 6.28 -13.26
N ASP A 398 -16.18 5.23 -13.20
CA ASP A 398 -17.14 4.94 -14.27
C ASP A 398 -18.20 6.04 -14.38
N GLN A 399 -18.63 6.62 -13.26
CA GLN A 399 -19.54 7.76 -13.24
C GLN A 399 -18.86 9.03 -13.80
N ILE A 400 -17.62 9.31 -13.41
CA ILE A 400 -16.82 10.43 -13.92
C ILE A 400 -16.59 10.27 -15.42
N ASN A 401 -16.15 9.10 -15.89
CA ASN A 401 -15.96 8.80 -17.30
C ASN A 401 -17.28 8.92 -18.09
N ARG A 402 -18.40 8.41 -17.55
CA ARG A 402 -19.72 8.59 -18.17
C ARG A 402 -20.13 10.06 -18.25
N ARG A 403 -19.89 10.86 -17.20
CA ARG A 403 -20.14 12.31 -17.21
C ARG A 403 -19.23 13.02 -18.21
N ALA A 404 -17.94 12.71 -18.22
CA ALA A 404 -16.96 13.27 -19.14
C ALA A 404 -17.35 12.97 -20.60
N ARG A 405 -17.70 11.72 -20.93
CA ARG A 405 -18.17 11.31 -22.27
C ARG A 405 -19.45 11.99 -22.72
N ARG A 406 -20.30 12.44 -21.79
CA ARG A 406 -21.52 13.21 -22.08
C ARG A 406 -21.24 14.70 -22.28
N SER A 407 -20.03 15.17 -21.96
CA SER A 407 -19.63 16.54 -22.26
C SER A 407 -19.68 16.76 -23.77
N PRO A 408 -20.28 17.86 -24.26
CA PRO A 408 -20.24 18.19 -25.69
C PRO A 408 -18.80 18.40 -26.19
N PHE A 409 -17.84 18.55 -25.28
CA PHE A 409 -16.44 18.76 -25.57
C PHE A 409 -15.59 17.48 -25.58
N TYR A 410 -16.16 16.29 -25.28
CA TYR A 410 -15.35 15.06 -25.11
C TYR A 410 -14.63 14.62 -26.39
N ASN A 411 -15.27 14.80 -27.54
CA ASN A 411 -14.71 14.45 -28.85
C ASN A 411 -14.07 15.66 -29.56
N THR A 412 -14.02 16.83 -28.92
CA THR A 412 -13.34 17.99 -29.48
C THR A 412 -11.83 17.78 -29.36
N SER A 413 -11.06 18.26 -30.34
CA SER A 413 -9.60 18.20 -30.28
C SER A 413 -9.11 18.75 -28.93
N PRO A 414 -8.08 18.14 -28.32
CA PRO A 414 -7.58 18.57 -27.02
C PRO A 414 -7.34 20.07 -27.00
N TRP A 415 -7.40 20.62 -25.79
CA TRP A 415 -6.80 21.93 -25.54
C TRP A 415 -5.38 21.93 -26.12
N ASP A 416 -5.11 22.86 -27.03
CA ASP A 416 -3.80 23.07 -27.64
C ASP A 416 -3.16 24.28 -26.96
N PRO A 417 -1.99 24.15 -26.31
CA PRO A 417 -1.34 25.27 -25.63
C PRO A 417 -1.07 26.46 -26.56
N THR A 418 -0.91 26.22 -27.87
CA THR A 418 -0.57 27.25 -28.84
C THR A 418 -1.78 28.01 -29.37
N THR A 419 -2.96 27.38 -29.44
CA THR A 419 -4.16 27.99 -30.02
C THR A 419 -5.29 28.22 -29.01
N ALA A 420 -5.19 27.70 -27.79
CA ALA A 420 -6.25 27.82 -26.81
C ALA A 420 -6.31 29.22 -26.19
N ASN A 421 -7.46 29.87 -26.32
CA ASN A 421 -7.79 31.14 -25.67
C ASN A 421 -8.48 30.96 -24.29
N ARG A 422 -8.51 29.73 -23.78
CA ARG A 422 -9.15 29.37 -22.50
C ARG A 422 -8.21 28.52 -21.65
N PRO A 423 -8.28 28.58 -20.32
CA PRO A 423 -7.43 27.77 -19.45
C PRO A 423 -7.75 26.27 -19.59
N LEU A 424 -6.71 25.43 -19.50
CA LEU A 424 -6.86 23.99 -19.31
C LEU A 424 -7.38 23.74 -17.90
N ARG A 425 -8.45 22.96 -17.77
CA ARG A 425 -9.03 22.56 -16.48
C ARG A 425 -8.93 21.05 -16.35
N LEU A 426 -8.23 20.58 -15.33
CA LEU A 426 -8.04 19.17 -15.04
C LEU A 426 -8.67 18.83 -13.69
N GLY A 427 -9.39 17.71 -13.65
CA GLY A 427 -9.74 17.05 -12.39
C GLY A 427 -8.79 15.89 -12.19
N PHE A 428 -7.89 15.99 -11.21
CA PHE A 428 -6.93 14.94 -10.90
C PHE A 428 -7.37 14.14 -9.67
N TYR A 429 -7.45 12.82 -9.84
CA TYR A 429 -7.76 11.88 -8.77
C TYR A 429 -6.69 10.79 -8.80
N GLY A 430 -5.68 10.93 -7.96
CA GLY A 430 -4.55 10.02 -7.96
C GLY A 430 -3.52 10.37 -6.91
N THR A 431 -2.35 9.77 -7.03
CA THR A 431 -1.23 9.99 -6.12
C THR A 431 -0.47 11.27 -6.48
N THR A 432 0.04 11.96 -5.45
CA THR A 432 0.87 13.16 -5.56
C THR A 432 2.37 12.84 -5.47
N ARG A 433 2.79 11.60 -5.76
CA ARG A 433 4.21 11.26 -5.71
C ARG A 433 4.94 11.86 -6.91
N ASN A 434 6.15 12.35 -6.70
CA ASN A 434 6.90 13.09 -7.72
C ASN A 434 7.14 12.30 -9.02
N ASN A 435 7.17 10.96 -8.94
CA ASN A 435 7.40 10.08 -10.09
C ASN A 435 6.12 9.43 -10.66
N LYS A 436 4.93 9.80 -10.15
CA LYS A 436 3.64 9.29 -10.64
C LYS A 436 2.46 10.19 -10.27
N GLY A 437 1.51 10.32 -11.19
CA GLY A 437 0.25 11.02 -10.92
C GLY A 437 0.34 12.51 -11.26
N LEU A 438 0.08 13.40 -10.28
CA LEU A 438 -0.12 14.82 -10.58
C LEU A 438 1.12 15.45 -11.20
N GLU A 439 2.29 15.16 -10.65
CA GLU A 439 3.54 15.73 -11.14
C GLU A 439 3.82 15.33 -12.59
N VAL A 440 3.64 14.04 -12.92
CA VAL A 440 3.76 13.53 -14.30
C VAL A 440 2.77 14.25 -15.23
N LEU A 441 1.55 14.49 -14.76
CA LEU A 441 0.51 15.17 -15.53
C LEU A 441 0.83 16.65 -15.77
N LEU A 442 1.49 17.33 -14.82
CA LEU A 442 1.86 18.75 -14.95
C LEU A 442 3.10 18.95 -15.83
N GLN A 443 4.00 17.96 -15.88
CA GLN A 443 5.18 18.00 -16.74
C GLN A 443 4.89 17.59 -18.20
N ALA A 444 3.80 16.85 -18.44
CA ALA A 444 3.34 16.44 -19.77
C ALA A 444 2.48 17.52 -20.44
#